data_AF-A0A536NB61-F1
#
_entry.id   AF-A0A536NB61-F1
#
_cell.length_a   1.000
_cell.length_b   1.000
_cell.length_c   1.000
_cell.angle_alpha   90.00
_cell.angle_beta   90.00
_cell.angle_gamma   90.00
#
_symmetry.space_group_name_H-M   'P 1'
#
loop_
_entity.id
_entity.type
_entity.pdbx_description
1 polymer ?
#
loop_
_entity_poly.entity_id
_entity_poly.type
_entity_poly.pdbx_seq_one_letter_code
_entity_poly.pdbx_strand_id
1 'polypeptide(L)'
;MIEHWDGSAWQVVPSPDPRGGGQLDSVRALSADDVWAVGAHVIHWDGVSWTVLPSPNISNSSIHTLASAGPADVWIAGAATRDWLIEHWDGKRWSTTAAAAHSTGVVNAVTALHDSIWAVGTHRASSCGPDWALIERWDGKSWSYVHSPHDGPES
;
A
#
# COMPACT_ATOMS: atom_id res chain seq x y z
N MET A 1 -4.07 -16.76 -11.22
CA MET A 1 -3.41 -17.98 -10.71
C MET A 1 -2.45 -17.55 -9.64
N ILE A 2 -2.44 -18.21 -8.48
CA ILE A 2 -1.49 -17.95 -7.41
C ILE A 2 -0.64 -19.20 -7.24
N GLU A 3 0.67 -19.04 -7.09
CA GLU A 3 1.62 -20.13 -6.91
C GLU A 3 2.39 -19.92 -5.60
N HIS A 4 2.70 -21.02 -4.90
CA HIS A 4 3.45 -21.02 -3.64
C HIS A 4 4.59 -22.04 -3.69
N TRP A 5 5.74 -21.67 -3.14
CA TRP A 5 6.91 -22.55 -3.03
C TRP A 5 6.89 -23.30 -1.70
N ASP A 6 6.82 -24.63 -1.72
CA ASP A 6 6.77 -25.45 -0.50
C ASP A 6 8.15 -25.76 0.12
N GLY A 7 9.22 -25.18 -0.42
CA GLY A 7 10.60 -25.52 -0.08
C GLY A 7 11.28 -26.45 -1.09
N SER A 8 10.51 -27.10 -1.97
CA SER A 8 10.99 -28.08 -2.94
C SER A 8 10.39 -27.95 -4.34
N ALA A 9 9.15 -27.47 -4.46
CA ALA A 9 8.45 -27.28 -5.73
C ALA A 9 7.45 -26.11 -5.65
N TRP A 10 7.12 -25.56 -6.82
CA TRP A 10 6.00 -24.63 -6.97
C TRP A 10 4.69 -25.40 -7.05
N GLN A 11 3.69 -24.98 -6.27
CA GLN A 11 2.34 -25.54 -6.27
C GLN A 11 1.34 -24.44 -6.58
N VAL A 12 0.37 -24.74 -7.46
CA VAL A 12 -0.76 -23.84 -7.71
C VAL A 12 -1.69 -23.90 -6.51
N VAL A 13 -1.96 -22.74 -5.92
CA VAL A 13 -2.86 -22.61 -4.76
C VAL A 13 -4.19 -22.04 -5.24
N PRO A 14 -5.33 -22.50 -4.70
CA PRO A 14 -6.62 -21.89 -5.01
C PRO A 14 -6.59 -20.39 -4.78
N SER A 15 -6.79 -19.63 -5.87
CA SER A 15 -7.08 -18.20 -5.76
C SER A 15 -8.50 -18.06 -5.26
N PRO A 16 -8.78 -17.16 -4.31
CA PRO A 16 -10.13 -16.64 -4.18
C PRO A 16 -10.47 -16.06 -5.55
N ASP A 17 -11.63 -16.42 -6.11
CA ASP A 17 -12.07 -15.88 -7.40
C ASP A 17 -13.05 -14.73 -7.13
N PRO A 18 -12.56 -13.49 -6.93
CA PRO A 18 -13.44 -12.35 -6.98
C PRO A 18 -13.91 -12.22 -8.42
N ARG A 19 -15.20 -12.46 -8.66
CA ARG A 19 -15.87 -12.33 -9.96
C ARG A 19 -15.35 -11.07 -10.69
N GLY A 20 -14.43 -11.24 -11.66
CA GLY A 20 -13.86 -10.10 -12.38
C GLY A 20 -12.38 -10.22 -12.79
N GLY A 21 -11.65 -11.24 -12.31
CA GLY A 21 -10.21 -11.34 -12.56
C GLY A 21 -9.43 -10.40 -11.65
N GLY A 22 -8.63 -10.98 -10.75
CA GLY A 22 -7.84 -10.22 -9.78
C GLY A 22 -6.41 -10.04 -10.26
N GLN A 23 -6.09 -8.90 -10.85
CA GLN A 23 -4.70 -8.49 -10.99
C GLN A 23 -4.16 -8.16 -9.58
N LEU A 24 -2.99 -8.71 -9.26
CA LEU A 24 -2.22 -8.40 -8.07
C LEU A 24 -1.01 -7.58 -8.50
N ASP A 25 -0.83 -6.41 -7.89
CA ASP A 25 0.22 -5.45 -8.22
C ASP A 25 1.42 -5.55 -7.25
N SER A 26 1.19 -6.04 -6.03
CA SER A 26 2.24 -6.19 -5.02
C SER A 26 1.94 -7.36 -4.07
N VAL A 27 3.01 -8.01 -3.60
CA VAL A 27 2.96 -9.10 -2.62
C VAL A 27 4.04 -8.91 -1.55
N ARG A 28 3.72 -9.24 -0.29
CA ARG A 28 4.64 -9.21 0.84
C ARG A 28 4.42 -10.43 1.72
N ALA A 29 5.47 -11.22 1.88
CA ALA A 29 5.50 -12.29 2.87
C ALA A 29 6.13 -11.78 4.16
N LEU A 30 5.39 -11.87 5.28
CA LEU A 30 5.91 -11.68 6.63
C LEU A 30 6.46 -12.99 7.20
N SER A 31 5.79 -14.10 6.86
CA SER A 31 6.22 -15.47 7.16
C SER A 31 5.61 -16.44 6.15
N ALA A 32 5.87 -17.75 6.29
CA ALA A 32 5.23 -18.78 5.46
C ALA A 32 3.70 -18.81 5.64
N ASP A 33 3.23 -18.38 6.81
CA ASP A 33 1.82 -18.41 7.20
C ASP A 33 1.18 -17.02 7.25
N ASP A 34 1.87 -16.02 6.73
CA ASP A 34 1.39 -14.63 6.73
C ASP A 34 1.90 -13.90 5.48
N VAL A 35 1.07 -13.90 4.44
CA VAL A 35 1.38 -13.25 3.16
C VAL A 35 0.23 -12.37 2.74
N TRP A 36 0.54 -11.14 2.34
CA TRP A 36 -0.42 -10.17 1.85
C TRP A 36 -0.19 -9.90 0.37
N ALA A 37 -1.26 -9.85 -0.41
CA ALA A 37 -1.19 -9.37 -1.79
C ALA A 37 -2.29 -8.35 -2.05
N VAL A 38 -1.97 -7.35 -2.86
CA VAL A 38 -2.83 -6.23 -3.19
C VAL A 38 -2.88 -6.01 -4.68
N GLY A 39 -3.99 -5.47 -5.14
CA GLY A 39 -4.26 -5.09 -6.52
C GLY A 39 -5.70 -4.63 -6.59
N ALA A 40 -6.52 -5.19 -7.48
CA ALA A 40 -7.97 -4.92 -7.49
C ALA A 40 -8.68 -5.31 -6.18
N HIS A 41 -8.07 -6.20 -5.39
CA HIS A 41 -8.53 -6.64 -4.08
C HIS A 41 -7.34 -6.75 -3.13
N VAL A 42 -7.61 -6.71 -1.83
CA VAL A 42 -6.65 -7.19 -0.81
C VAL A 42 -6.94 -8.65 -0.53
N ILE A 43 -5.91 -9.48 -0.60
CA ILE A 43 -5.98 -10.87 -0.18
C ILE A 43 -4.90 -11.17 0.86
N HIS A 44 -5.24 -12.02 1.83
CA HIS A 44 -4.37 -12.44 2.91
C HIS A 44 -4.29 -13.96 2.99
N TRP A 45 -3.08 -14.48 3.15
CA TRP A 45 -2.78 -15.89 3.36
C TRP A 45 -2.49 -16.14 4.83
N ASP A 46 -3.19 -17.10 5.41
CA ASP A 46 -3.10 -17.49 6.82
C ASP A 46 -2.30 -18.78 7.08
N GLY A 47 -1.54 -19.25 6.09
CA GLY A 47 -0.86 -20.56 6.13
C GLY A 47 -1.67 -21.70 5.50
N VAL A 48 -2.97 -21.49 5.27
CA VAL A 48 -3.87 -22.54 4.76
C VAL A 48 -4.64 -22.09 3.53
N SER A 49 -5.13 -20.85 3.51
CA SER A 49 -5.97 -20.33 2.44
C SER A 49 -5.83 -18.83 2.25
N TRP A 50 -6.03 -18.39 1.00
CA TRP A 50 -6.17 -16.97 0.70
C TRP A 50 -7.59 -16.52 1.03
N THR A 51 -7.74 -15.40 1.72
CA THR A 51 -9.02 -14.76 2.02
C THR A 51 -9.07 -13.36 1.41
N VAL A 52 -10.16 -13.02 0.74
CA VAL A 52 -10.40 -11.66 0.26
C VAL A 52 -10.86 -10.80 1.43
N LEU A 53 -10.15 -9.72 1.68
CA LEU A 53 -10.50 -8.77 2.72
C LEU A 53 -11.24 -7.57 2.12
N PRO A 54 -12.33 -7.11 2.76
CA PRO A 54 -13.02 -5.90 2.31
C PRO A 54 -12.12 -4.69 2.58
N SER A 55 -11.72 -3.99 1.51
CA SER A 55 -11.08 -2.68 1.62
C SER A 55 -12.05 -1.59 1.16
N PRO A 56 -12.11 -0.45 1.86
CA PRO A 56 -13.09 0.59 1.61
C PRO A 56 -12.90 1.34 0.29
N ASN A 57 -11.69 1.44 -0.30
CA ASN A 57 -11.46 2.37 -1.42
C ASN A 57 -10.60 1.86 -2.59
N ILE A 58 -10.54 0.56 -2.87
CA ILE A 58 -9.80 0.01 -4.04
C ILE A 58 -10.58 0.17 -5.36
N SER A 59 -11.25 1.29 -5.57
CA SER A 59 -11.92 1.54 -6.85
C SER A 59 -10.92 2.01 -7.90
N ASN A 60 -10.54 1.09 -8.77
CA ASN A 60 -10.24 1.26 -10.21
C ASN A 60 -9.13 2.24 -10.65
N SER A 61 -8.19 2.67 -9.80
CA SER A 61 -7.05 3.43 -10.31
C SER A 61 -5.82 3.34 -9.42
N SER A 62 -4.81 2.71 -10.02
CA SER A 62 -3.36 2.94 -9.89
C SER A 62 -2.61 2.44 -8.65
N ILE A 63 -1.77 1.44 -8.96
CA ILE A 63 -0.53 1.00 -8.31
C ILE A 63 -0.59 1.03 -6.79
N HIS A 64 -0.88 -0.13 -6.21
CA HIS A 64 -0.80 -0.32 -4.77
C HIS A 64 0.58 -0.83 -4.39
N THR A 65 1.30 -0.05 -3.59
CA THR A 65 2.47 -0.52 -2.85
C THR A 65 2.02 -1.00 -1.48
N LEU A 66 2.69 -2.02 -0.96
CA LEU A 66 2.37 -2.60 0.34
C LEU A 66 3.62 -2.63 1.22
N ALA A 67 3.45 -2.16 2.45
CA ALA A 67 4.41 -2.26 3.52
C ALA A 67 3.75 -2.89 4.75
N SER A 68 4.53 -3.59 5.55
CA SER A 68 4.06 -4.13 6.81
C SER A 68 5.12 -4.00 7.88
N ALA A 69 4.71 -3.56 9.07
CA ALA A 69 5.51 -3.57 10.28
C ALA A 69 5.23 -4.82 11.14
N GLY A 70 4.12 -5.54 10.87
CA GLY A 70 3.78 -6.80 11.50
C GLY A 70 2.46 -7.40 11.00
N PRO A 71 2.04 -8.57 11.54
CA PRO A 71 0.83 -9.30 11.12
C PRO A 71 -0.48 -8.52 11.32
N ALA A 72 -0.47 -7.56 12.25
CA ALA A 72 -1.61 -6.69 12.56
C ALA A 72 -1.32 -5.21 12.26
N ASP A 73 -0.27 -4.94 11.47
CA ASP A 73 0.17 -3.59 11.14
C ASP A 73 0.63 -3.55 9.69
N VAL A 74 -0.36 -3.49 8.80
CA VAL A 74 -0.17 -3.52 7.34
C VAL A 74 -0.65 -2.21 6.75
N TRP A 75 0.19 -1.62 5.90
CA TRP A 75 -0.04 -0.35 5.24
C TRP A 75 -0.07 -0.55 3.74
N ILE A 76 -1.15 -0.10 3.12
CA ILE A 76 -1.28 -0.05 1.67
C ILE A 76 -1.28 1.42 1.30
N ALA A 77 -0.50 1.77 0.29
CA ALA A 77 -0.65 3.06 -0.34
C ALA A 77 -0.77 2.94 -1.85
N GLY A 78 -1.44 3.91 -2.44
CA GLY A 78 -1.54 4.04 -3.88
C GLY A 78 -1.97 5.44 -4.28
N ALA A 79 -2.28 5.60 -5.56
CA ALA A 79 -2.70 6.87 -6.11
C ALA A 79 -4.09 6.76 -6.72
N ALA A 80 -5.09 7.39 -6.12
CA ALA A 80 -6.33 7.66 -6.84
C ALA A 80 -6.12 8.83 -7.81
N THR A 81 -7.01 8.94 -8.81
CA THR A 81 -6.90 9.91 -9.93
C THR A 81 -6.82 11.38 -9.51
N ARG A 82 -7.13 11.71 -8.25
CA ARG A 82 -7.05 13.07 -7.69
C ARG A 82 -6.45 13.16 -6.30
N ASP A 83 -6.34 12.04 -5.59
CA ASP A 83 -5.91 11.96 -4.20
C ASP A 83 -4.98 10.77 -4.04
N TRP A 84 -4.01 10.86 -3.16
CA TRP A 84 -3.25 9.71 -2.72
C TRP A 84 -4.01 9.01 -1.59
N LEU A 85 -3.89 7.69 -1.53
CA LEU A 85 -4.62 6.87 -0.56
C LEU A 85 -3.61 6.12 0.29
N ILE A 86 -3.73 6.24 1.61
CA ILE A 86 -3.08 5.34 2.56
C ILE A 86 -4.12 4.68 3.43
N GLU A 87 -4.13 3.35 3.40
CA GLU A 87 -4.96 2.51 4.24
C GLU A 87 -4.10 1.74 5.25
N HIS A 88 -4.61 1.64 6.47
CA HIS A 88 -3.97 0.93 7.57
C HIS A 88 -4.86 -0.20 8.07
N TRP A 89 -4.28 -1.38 8.21
CA TRP A 89 -4.87 -2.54 8.86
C TRP A 89 -4.37 -2.64 10.30
N ASP A 90 -5.32 -2.61 11.24
CA ASP A 90 -5.06 -2.69 12.70
C ASP A 90 -5.12 -4.12 13.27
N GLY A 91 -5.12 -5.14 12.40
CA GLY A 91 -5.36 -6.53 12.77
C GLY A 91 -6.82 -6.96 12.69
N LYS A 92 -7.76 -6.03 12.52
CA LYS A 92 -9.20 -6.34 12.47
C LYS A 92 -9.93 -5.64 11.33
N ARG A 93 -9.57 -4.40 11.03
CA ARG A 93 -10.26 -3.56 10.04
C ARG A 93 -9.27 -2.65 9.32
N TRP A 94 -9.62 -2.36 8.07
CA TRP A 94 -8.99 -1.29 7.31
C TRP A 94 -9.54 0.06 7.74
N SER A 95 -8.65 1.03 7.88
CA SER A 95 -8.99 2.44 8.09
C SER A 95 -8.22 3.31 7.10
N THR A 96 -8.91 4.30 6.52
CA THR A 96 -8.23 5.33 5.72
C THR A 96 -7.57 6.32 6.66
N THR A 97 -6.27 6.51 6.51
CA THR A 97 -5.60 7.64 7.17
C THR A 97 -5.64 8.83 6.23
N ALA A 98 -6.08 9.99 6.73
CA ALA A 98 -5.99 11.22 5.97
C ALA A 98 -4.51 11.50 5.70
N ALA A 99 -4.22 11.69 4.42
CA ALA A 99 -3.08 12.42 3.94
C ALA A 99 -2.72 13.62 4.83
N ALA A 100 -1.43 13.93 5.02
CA ALA A 100 -1.10 15.29 5.49
C ALA A 100 -1.81 16.28 4.56
N ALA A 101 -2.52 17.25 5.13
CA ALA A 101 -3.24 18.24 4.32
C ALA A 101 -2.26 18.87 3.32
N HIS A 102 -2.71 19.05 2.06
CA HIS A 102 -2.00 19.71 0.94
C HIS A 102 -1.18 18.84 -0.04
N SER A 103 -1.09 17.52 0.08
CA SER A 103 -0.38 16.70 -0.91
C SER A 103 -1.29 16.27 -2.07
N THR A 104 -1.23 16.97 -3.21
CA THR A 104 -1.69 16.43 -4.50
C THR A 104 -0.53 15.69 -5.15
N GLY A 105 -0.57 14.36 -5.22
CA GLY A 105 0.58 13.58 -5.70
C GLY A 105 0.31 12.08 -5.87
N VAL A 106 1.35 11.35 -6.28
CA VAL A 106 1.36 9.89 -6.47
C VAL A 106 2.34 9.29 -5.47
N VAL A 107 1.92 8.35 -4.61
CA VAL A 107 2.85 7.55 -3.81
C VAL A 107 3.41 6.44 -4.69
N ASN A 108 4.73 6.39 -4.80
CA ASN A 108 5.43 5.37 -5.60
C ASN A 108 5.88 4.19 -4.73
N ALA A 109 6.15 4.43 -3.45
CA ALA A 109 6.55 3.39 -2.51
C ALA A 109 6.16 3.75 -1.07
N VAL A 110 5.88 2.72 -0.27
CA VAL A 110 5.76 2.83 1.18
C VAL A 110 6.68 1.82 1.83
N THR A 111 7.26 2.21 2.95
CA THR A 111 8.00 1.30 3.82
C THR A 111 7.57 1.50 5.27
N ALA A 112 7.56 0.41 6.02
CA ALA A 112 7.14 0.37 7.40
C ALA A 112 8.30 -0.18 8.23
N LEU A 113 8.63 0.50 9.32
CA LEU A 113 9.63 0.06 10.30
C LEU A 113 9.10 0.32 11.71
N HIS A 114 8.62 -0.73 12.38
CA HIS A 114 8.01 -0.68 13.71
C HIS A 114 7.04 0.50 13.88
N ASP A 115 7.50 1.60 14.49
CA ASP A 115 6.68 2.78 14.82
C ASP A 115 6.86 3.95 13.83
N SER A 116 7.47 3.71 12.67
CA SER A 116 7.67 4.74 11.65
C SER A 116 7.36 4.21 10.27
N ILE A 117 6.33 4.80 9.66
CA ILE A 117 5.94 4.52 8.29
C ILE A 117 6.38 5.70 7.43
N TRP A 118 6.98 5.39 6.30
CA TRP A 118 7.44 6.37 5.33
C TRP A 118 6.74 6.13 4.01
N ALA A 119 6.08 7.16 3.51
CA ALA A 119 5.53 7.19 2.17
C ALA A 119 6.36 8.12 1.31
N VAL A 120 6.79 7.62 0.15
CA VAL A 120 7.56 8.42 -0.81
C VAL A 120 6.86 8.43 -2.15
N GLY A 121 6.82 9.60 -2.75
CA GLY A 121 6.03 9.85 -3.94
C GLY A 121 6.48 11.08 -4.68
N THR A 122 5.63 11.48 -5.62
CA THR A 122 5.82 12.65 -6.47
C THR A 122 4.68 13.61 -6.24
N HIS A 123 4.99 14.83 -5.80
CA HIS A 123 4.03 15.92 -5.79
C HIS A 123 3.86 16.44 -7.21
N ARG A 124 2.62 16.44 -7.71
CA ARG A 124 2.30 17.05 -9.00
C ARG A 124 1.75 18.43 -8.75
N ALA A 125 2.59 19.46 -8.91
CA ALA A 125 2.03 20.76 -9.25
C ALA A 125 1.28 20.61 -10.58
N SER A 126 0.16 21.31 -10.74
CA SER A 126 -0.64 21.40 -11.98
C SER A 126 0.18 21.20 -13.25
N SER A 127 -0.40 20.53 -14.26
CA SER A 127 0.17 19.92 -15.50
C SER A 127 1.36 20.55 -16.25
N CYS A 128 1.88 21.71 -15.84
CA CYS A 128 3.05 22.40 -16.39
C CYS A 128 4.04 22.88 -15.29
N GLY A 129 4.18 22.17 -14.16
CA GLY A 129 5.21 22.42 -13.14
C GLY A 129 6.17 21.23 -12.98
N PRO A 130 7.39 21.44 -12.43
CA PRO A 130 8.27 20.32 -12.12
C PRO A 130 7.65 19.45 -11.01
N ASP A 131 7.75 18.14 -11.20
CA ASP A 131 7.43 17.12 -10.20
C ASP A 131 8.45 17.22 -9.05
N TRP A 132 7.98 17.33 -7.80
CA TRP A 132 8.86 17.36 -6.60
C TRP A 132 8.77 16.07 -5.80
N ALA A 133 9.82 15.77 -5.03
CA ALA A 133 9.78 14.66 -4.09
C ALA A 133 8.77 14.94 -2.98
N LEU A 134 7.85 14.00 -2.76
CA LEU A 134 6.97 13.98 -1.60
C LEU A 134 7.49 12.91 -0.65
N ILE A 135 7.85 13.32 0.56
CA ILE A 135 8.24 12.40 1.63
C ILE A 135 7.31 12.68 2.80
N GLU A 136 6.55 11.69 3.21
CA GLU A 136 5.71 11.78 4.40
C GLU A 136 6.07 10.72 5.41
N ARG A 137 5.98 11.09 6.68
CA ARG A 137 6.28 10.22 7.82
C ARG A 137 5.09 10.14 8.76
N TRP A 138 4.70 8.91 9.10
CA TRP A 138 3.78 8.59 10.17
C TRP A 138 4.53 8.40 11.49
N ASP A 139 4.07 9.06 12.55
CA ASP A 139 4.63 9.00 13.90
C ASP A 139 3.82 8.12 14.88
N GLY A 140 2.85 7.35 14.36
CA GLY A 140 1.91 6.58 15.17
C GLY A 140 0.55 7.26 15.37
N LYS A 141 0.42 8.56 15.04
CA LYS A 141 -0.82 9.33 15.22
C LYS A 141 -1.21 10.20 14.03
N SER A 142 -0.23 10.76 13.33
CA SER A 142 -0.47 11.66 12.20
C SER A 142 0.64 11.58 11.16
N TRP A 143 0.28 11.86 9.91
CA TRP A 143 1.24 12.06 8.83
C TRP A 143 1.84 13.47 8.90
N SER A 144 3.14 13.56 8.67
CA SER A 144 3.89 14.81 8.60
C SER A 144 4.74 14.86 7.32
N TYR A 145 4.72 16.00 6.63
CA TYR A 145 5.59 16.25 5.49
C TYR A 145 7.05 16.38 5.96
N VAL A 146 7.95 15.71 5.25
CA VAL A 146 9.39 15.77 5.47
C VAL A 146 10.04 16.42 4.26
N HIS A 147 10.74 17.51 4.51
CA HIS A 147 11.46 18.24 3.47
C HIS A 147 12.55 17.39 2.82
N SER A 148 12.59 17.39 1.50
CA SER A 148 13.70 16.86 0.73
C SER A 148 14.69 17.99 0.39
N PRO A 149 15.98 17.69 0.16
CA PRO A 149 16.94 18.69 -0.31
C PRO A 149 16.59 19.33 -1.66
N HIS A 150 15.60 18.78 -2.38
CA HIS A 150 15.14 19.25 -3.68
C HIS A 150 13.62 19.52 -3.67
N ASP A 151 13.14 20.19 -2.63
CA ASP A 151 11.78 20.71 -2.60
C ASP A 151 11.65 21.85 -3.63
N GLY A 152 10.45 21.98 -4.22
CA GLY A 152 10.12 23.12 -5.08
C GLY A 152 10.28 24.46 -4.39
N PRO A 153 10.19 25.59 -5.12
CA PRO A 153 10.37 26.90 -4.51
C PRO A 153 9.31 27.13 -3.43
N GLU A 154 9.78 27.05 -2.19
CA GLU A 154 9.22 27.51 -0.91
C GLU A 154 7.70 27.31 -0.69
N SER A 155 7.37 26.41 0.25
CA SER A 155 6.08 26.30 0.94
C SER A 155 5.66 27.59 1.62
#